data_AF-A0A6F9CPF8-F1
#
_entry.id   AF-A0A6F9CPF8-F1
#
_cell.length_a   1.000
_cell.length_b   1.000
_cell.length_c   1.000
_cell.angle_alpha   90.00
_cell.angle_beta   90.00
_cell.angle_gamma   90.00
#
_symmetry.space_group_name_H-M   'P 1'
#
loop_
_entity.id
_entity.type
_entity.pdbx_description
1 polymer ?
#
loop_
_entity_poly.entity_id
_entity_poly.type
_entity_poly.pdbx_seq_one_letter_code
_entity_poly.pdbx_strand_id
1 'polypeptide(L)'
;MSLRCRTTVCSIVAQCLVSQYEDAYIGPEQEFLVQHLDPHTDHLFRVCARGEGRTEWSPWSVPQTGYTTLAPHEWCPGSEGYILSSRRNIAMRSDSSPSKAGVLYSNAPTYFCGQTLTFKISATGQVDKQDSIGLCVGCEGEAESLQRDQAVCISTNGAVFVNGKEMTNQLPSVTLGSAVTFDMEVVNLLPVSNNNNLSDGGNFKLRVTIGSGNREVVFDWLLDQGVDCLFFGCSLAHPGWKVLVF
;
A
#
# COMPACT_ATOMS: atom_id res chain seq x y z
N MET A 1 11.19 8.72 8.23
CA MET A 1 12.16 9.58 8.96
C MET A 1 13.46 8.80 9.09
N SER A 2 14.61 9.35 8.65
CA SER A 2 15.92 8.68 8.80
C SER A 2 16.60 9.20 10.07
N LEU A 3 16.93 8.30 11.00
CA LEU A 3 17.66 8.59 12.23
C LEU A 3 19.08 8.06 12.05
N ARG A 4 20.11 8.92 12.20
CA ARG A 4 21.52 8.54 12.05
C ARG A 4 22.21 8.32 13.39
N CYS A 5 22.81 7.15 13.60
CA CYS A 5 23.53 6.75 14.82
C CYS A 5 24.97 6.32 14.47
N ARG A 6 26.02 7.01 14.95
CA ARG A 6 27.43 6.76 14.55
C ARG A 6 28.12 5.55 15.22
N THR A 7 27.41 4.48 15.56
CA THR A 7 27.94 3.39 16.41
C THR A 7 27.62 1.98 15.89
N THR A 8 28.37 0.98 16.40
CA THR A 8 28.48 -0.40 15.86
C THR A 8 27.25 -1.29 16.06
N VAL A 9 26.36 -0.99 17.01
CA VAL A 9 25.03 -1.59 17.16
C VAL A 9 24.12 -0.52 17.76
N CYS A 10 23.04 -0.16 17.08
CA CYS A 10 22.05 0.80 17.53
C CYS A 10 20.71 0.08 17.77
N SER A 11 20.06 0.36 18.90
CA SER A 11 18.65 0.01 19.13
C SER A 11 17.80 1.26 18.93
N ILE A 12 16.86 1.21 17.98
CA ILE A 12 15.90 2.28 17.72
C ILE A 12 14.57 1.84 18.29
N VAL A 13 13.98 2.74 19.08
CA VAL A 13 12.76 2.43 19.83
C VAL A 13 11.74 3.52 19.52
N ALA A 14 10.54 3.10 19.12
CA ALA A 14 9.43 3.97 18.78
C ALA A 14 8.35 3.88 19.86
N GLN A 15 7.72 5.01 20.17
CA GLN A 15 6.57 5.07 21.06
C GLN A 15 5.38 5.63 20.29
N CYS A 16 4.27 4.89 20.29
CA CYS A 16 2.96 5.34 19.82
C CYS A 16 2.05 5.52 21.04
N LEU A 17 1.70 6.78 21.39
CA LEU A 17 0.65 7.32 22.29
C LEU A 17 0.33 6.67 23.65
N VAL A 18 0.77 5.46 23.90
CA VAL A 18 0.77 4.70 25.14
C VAL A 18 2.15 4.90 25.73
N SER A 19 2.29 5.15 27.02
CA SER A 19 3.52 5.59 27.71
C SER A 19 4.72 4.59 27.69
N GLN A 20 4.78 3.69 26.71
CA GLN A 20 5.72 2.60 26.57
C GLN A 20 6.42 2.64 25.21
N TYR A 21 7.73 2.40 25.25
CA TYR A 21 8.62 2.36 24.09
C TYR A 21 8.77 0.89 23.62
N GLU A 22 8.70 0.65 22.31
CA GLU A 22 8.89 -0.67 21.69
C GLU A 22 10.08 -0.68 20.72
N ASP A 23 10.89 -1.74 20.77
CA ASP A 23 12.07 -1.88 19.92
C ASP A 23 11.64 -2.02 18.46
N ALA A 24 11.94 -1.01 17.64
CA ALA A 24 11.66 -1.03 16.21
C ALA A 24 12.80 -1.68 15.43
N TYR A 25 14.03 -1.61 15.95
CA TYR A 25 15.21 -2.15 15.28
C TYR A 25 16.38 -2.35 16.25
N ILE A 26 17.13 -3.45 16.09
CA ILE A 26 18.39 -3.71 16.81
C ILE A 26 19.41 -4.29 15.82
N GLY A 27 20.48 -3.55 15.54
CA GLY A 27 21.52 -4.04 14.64
C GLY A 27 22.63 -3.02 14.40
N PRO A 28 23.66 -3.38 13.60
CA PRO A 28 24.81 -2.52 13.32
C PRO A 28 24.55 -1.31 12.42
N GLU A 29 23.44 -1.31 11.68
CA GLU A 29 23.08 -0.24 10.76
C GLU A 29 22.82 1.09 11.51
N GLN A 30 23.28 2.17 10.90
CA GLN A 30 23.22 3.52 11.47
C GLN A 30 21.91 4.24 11.13
N GLU A 31 21.08 3.67 10.27
CA GLU A 31 19.77 4.16 9.87
C GLU A 31 18.80 3.00 9.71
N PHE A 32 17.52 3.28 9.94
CA PHE A 32 16.44 2.30 9.81
C PHE A 32 15.17 3.01 9.36
N LEU A 33 14.44 2.37 8.44
CA LEU A 33 13.14 2.85 7.98
C LEU A 33 12.04 2.21 8.83
N VAL A 34 11.48 2.98 9.77
CA VAL A 34 10.32 2.54 10.56
C VAL A 34 9.06 2.63 9.69
N GLN A 35 8.37 1.50 9.53
CA GLN A 35 7.14 1.34 8.75
C GLN A 35 5.95 1.02 9.69
N HIS A 36 4.74 0.90 9.14
CA HIS A 36 3.51 0.60 9.89
C HIS A 36 3.19 1.58 11.04
N LEU A 37 3.55 2.86 10.86
CA LEU A 37 3.18 3.94 11.76
C LEU A 37 1.82 4.53 11.39
N ASP A 38 1.03 4.89 12.39
CA ASP A 38 -0.23 5.62 12.17
C ASP A 38 0.02 6.94 11.42
N PRO A 39 -0.70 7.19 10.30
CA PRO A 39 -0.58 8.43 9.55
C PRO A 39 -0.96 9.67 10.36
N HIS A 40 -0.21 10.77 10.18
CA HIS A 40 -0.46 12.05 10.87
C HIS A 40 -0.50 11.99 12.40
N THR A 41 0.09 10.94 12.98
CA THR A 41 0.25 10.79 14.43
C THR A 41 1.68 11.12 14.81
N ASP A 42 1.86 11.84 15.91
CA ASP A 42 3.18 12.11 16.49
C ASP A 42 3.72 10.82 17.14
N HIS A 43 4.93 10.43 16.72
CA HIS A 43 5.69 9.32 17.27
C HIS A 43 6.99 9.84 17.89
N LEU A 44 7.39 9.25 19.01
CA LEU A 44 8.66 9.58 19.68
C LEU A 44 9.70 8.50 19.39
N PHE A 45 10.90 8.93 18.99
CA PHE A 45 12.01 8.05 18.69
C PHE A 45 13.21 8.36 19.57
N ARG A 46 13.88 7.32 20.06
CA ARG A 46 15.17 7.43 20.74
C ARG A 46 16.06 6.27 20.37
N VAL A 47 17.37 6.47 20.49
CA VAL A 47 18.37 5.47 20.14
C VAL A 47 19.40 5.31 21.25
N CYS A 48 19.86 4.09 21.49
CA CYS A 48 21.04 3.79 22.31
C CYS A 48 21.97 2.86 21.54
N ALA A 49 23.20 2.69 22.03
CA ALA A 49 24.21 1.88 21.38
C ALA A 49 24.89 0.91 22.36
N ARG A 50 25.42 -0.19 21.84
CA ARG A 50 26.23 -1.15 22.60
C ARG A 50 27.59 -1.33 21.94
N GLY A 51 28.65 -1.12 22.71
CA GLY A 51 30.02 -1.30 22.25
C GLY A 51 30.41 -2.79 22.17
N GLU A 52 31.41 -3.09 21.34
CA GLU A 52 31.94 -4.44 21.21
C GLU A 52 32.50 -4.96 22.55
N GLY A 53 32.19 -6.22 22.88
CA GLY A 53 32.60 -6.84 24.15
C GLY A 53 31.85 -6.33 25.40
N ARG A 54 30.86 -5.43 25.26
CA ARG A 54 30.02 -4.96 26.37
C ARG A 54 28.64 -5.61 26.32
N THR A 55 28.09 -5.94 27.48
CA THR A 55 26.73 -6.46 27.62
C THR A 55 25.69 -5.35 27.84
N GLU A 56 26.10 -4.23 28.43
CA GLU A 56 25.23 -3.11 28.78
C GLU A 56 25.04 -2.11 27.62
N TRP A 57 23.82 -1.60 27.49
CA TRP A 57 23.47 -0.52 26.58
C TRP A 57 23.95 0.84 27.11
N SER A 58 24.28 1.75 26.21
CA SER A 58 24.52 3.15 26.55
C SER A 58 23.25 3.83 27.06
N PRO A 59 23.36 5.03 27.67
CA PRO A 59 22.22 5.90 27.84
C PRO A 59 21.50 6.19 26.51
N TRP A 60 20.19 6.42 26.59
CA TRP A 60 19.35 6.82 25.45
C TRP A 60 19.67 8.25 24.98
N SER A 61 19.50 8.49 23.69
CA SER A 61 19.47 9.84 23.13
C SER A 61 18.29 10.65 23.67
N VAL A 62 18.35 11.98 23.48
CA VAL A 62 17.17 12.84 23.64
C VAL A 62 16.10 12.36 22.65
N PRO A 63 14.84 12.11 23.09
CA PRO A 63 13.77 11.73 22.18
C PRO A 63 13.53 12.77 21.10
N GLN A 64 13.21 12.32 19.89
CA GLN A 64 12.83 13.16 18.76
C GLN A 64 11.40 12.83 18.34
N THR A 65 10.57 13.85 18.17
CA THR A 65 9.21 13.69 17.66
C THR A 65 9.23 13.72 16.14
N GLY A 66 8.51 12.79 15.51
CA GLY A 66 8.25 12.81 14.08
C GLY A 66 6.86 12.27 13.77
N TYR A 67 6.28 12.72 12.66
CA TYR A 67 5.03 12.22 12.13
C TYR A 67 5.20 11.90 10.64
N THR A 68 4.31 11.09 10.09
CA THR A 68 4.32 10.80 8.65
C THR A 68 3.52 11.86 7.89
N THR A 69 4.02 12.29 6.73
CA THR A 69 3.38 13.30 5.87
C THR A 69 2.51 12.68 4.77
N LEU A 70 1.99 11.47 5.03
CA LEU A 70 1.26 10.69 4.03
C LEU A 70 -0.08 11.34 3.71
N ALA A 71 -0.30 11.72 2.45
CA ALA A 71 -1.59 12.29 2.05
C ALA A 71 -2.73 11.28 2.30
N PRO A 72 -3.93 11.73 2.71
CA PRO A 72 -5.08 10.86 2.83
C PRO A 72 -5.38 10.13 1.52
N HIS A 73 -5.76 8.85 1.61
CA HIS A 73 -6.24 8.11 0.46
C HIS A 73 -7.64 8.59 0.07
N GLU A 74 -7.75 9.21 -1.11
CA GLU A 74 -8.98 9.78 -1.64
C GLU A 74 -9.24 9.28 -3.06
N TRP A 75 -10.51 9.04 -3.37
CA TRP A 75 -11.00 8.77 -4.72
C TRP A 75 -11.01 10.04 -5.57
N CYS A 76 -10.75 9.89 -6.88
CA CYS A 76 -10.79 10.97 -7.84
C CYS A 76 -12.22 11.52 -8.01
N PRO A 77 -12.47 12.83 -7.81
CA PRO A 77 -13.79 13.41 -7.99
C PRO A 77 -14.17 13.53 -9.48
N GLY A 78 -15.47 13.55 -9.76
CA GLY A 78 -15.99 13.78 -11.11
C GLY A 78 -15.96 12.56 -12.04
N SER A 79 -15.53 11.39 -11.56
CA SER A 79 -15.62 10.13 -12.32
C SER A 79 -17.08 9.72 -12.52
N GLU A 80 -17.45 9.51 -13.78
CA GLU A 80 -18.79 9.10 -14.15
C GLU A 80 -19.17 7.75 -13.52
N GLY A 81 -20.43 7.62 -13.09
CA GLY A 81 -20.95 6.39 -12.51
C GLY A 81 -20.64 6.17 -11.03
N TYR A 82 -19.86 7.05 -10.37
CA TYR A 82 -19.57 6.96 -8.94
C TYR A 82 -20.03 8.19 -8.17
N ILE A 83 -20.52 7.97 -6.94
CA ILE A 83 -20.86 9.02 -5.98
C ILE A 83 -19.88 8.91 -4.81
N LEU A 84 -19.25 10.02 -4.44
CA LEU A 84 -18.26 10.07 -3.36
C LEU A 84 -18.84 10.65 -2.06
N SER A 85 -18.28 10.26 -0.92
CA SER A 85 -18.51 10.95 0.36
C SER A 85 -17.88 12.35 0.37
N SER A 86 -18.26 13.18 1.35
CA SER A 86 -17.68 14.51 1.55
C SER A 86 -16.15 14.50 1.75
N ARG A 87 -15.65 13.45 2.41
CA ARG A 87 -14.20 13.21 2.62
C ARG A 87 -13.52 12.52 1.44
N ARG A 88 -14.25 12.19 0.36
CA ARG A 88 -13.77 11.46 -0.82
C ARG A 88 -13.09 10.12 -0.53
N ASN A 89 -13.27 9.55 0.65
CA ASN A 89 -12.71 8.25 1.02
C ASN A 89 -13.70 7.10 0.82
N ILE A 90 -14.96 7.39 0.51
CA ILE A 90 -15.97 6.38 0.18
C ILE A 90 -16.47 6.62 -1.23
N ALA A 91 -16.46 5.57 -2.05
CA ALA A 91 -17.06 5.55 -3.38
C ALA A 91 -18.27 4.60 -3.40
N MET A 92 -19.36 5.05 -4.00
CA MET A 92 -20.58 4.27 -4.23
C MET A 92 -20.85 4.19 -5.72
N ARG A 93 -21.12 2.99 -6.24
CA ARG A 93 -21.54 2.80 -7.63
C ARG A 93 -22.99 3.26 -7.81
N SER A 94 -23.20 4.27 -8.66
CA SER A 94 -24.48 4.95 -8.89
C SER A 94 -25.41 4.19 -9.84
N ASP A 95 -26.72 4.27 -9.58
CA ASP A 95 -27.79 3.75 -10.45
C ASP A 95 -27.96 4.55 -11.75
N SER A 96 -27.42 5.77 -11.82
CA SER A 96 -27.70 6.73 -12.91
C SER A 96 -26.90 6.49 -14.20
N SER A 97 -25.94 5.57 -14.21
CA SER A 97 -25.14 5.23 -15.39
C SER A 97 -25.46 3.81 -15.86
N PRO A 98 -26.23 3.64 -16.97
CA PRO A 98 -26.61 2.33 -17.49
C PRO A 98 -25.47 1.57 -18.19
N SER A 99 -24.36 2.24 -18.53
CA SER A 99 -23.13 1.62 -19.01
C SER A 99 -22.19 1.24 -17.87
N LYS A 100 -21.31 0.26 -18.14
CA LYS A 100 -20.18 -0.11 -17.29
C LYS A 100 -19.39 1.17 -16.98
N ALA A 101 -19.27 1.51 -15.70
CA ALA A 101 -18.39 2.60 -15.31
C ALA A 101 -16.96 2.06 -15.38
N GLY A 102 -16.06 2.84 -15.97
CA GLY A 102 -14.64 2.52 -15.97
C GLY A 102 -14.05 2.48 -14.55
N VAL A 103 -12.73 2.35 -14.49
CA VAL A 103 -12.02 2.35 -13.22
C VAL A 103 -12.13 3.74 -12.55
N LEU A 104 -12.64 3.77 -11.33
CA LEU A 104 -12.49 4.89 -10.42
C LEU A 104 -11.09 4.80 -9.79
N TYR A 105 -10.23 5.76 -10.11
CA TYR A 105 -8.89 5.84 -9.54
C TYR A 105 -8.84 6.68 -8.26
N SER A 106 -7.74 6.56 -7.53
CA SER A 106 -7.33 7.52 -6.52
C SER A 106 -7.07 8.88 -7.15
N ASN A 107 -7.25 9.95 -6.38
CA ASN A 107 -7.06 11.33 -6.84
C ASN A 107 -5.59 11.63 -7.26
N ALA A 108 -4.64 10.89 -6.69
CA ALA A 108 -3.21 10.97 -6.95
C ALA A 108 -2.57 9.60 -6.63
N PRO A 109 -1.32 9.32 -7.04
CA PRO A 109 -0.62 8.11 -6.65
C PRO A 109 -0.16 8.24 -5.19
N THR A 110 -1.06 7.93 -4.25
CA THR A 110 -0.81 8.14 -2.81
C THR A 110 -0.44 6.87 -2.06
N TYR A 111 -0.46 5.70 -2.71
CA TYR A 111 0.01 4.46 -2.11
C TYR A 111 1.52 4.33 -2.25
N PHE A 112 2.21 4.20 -1.12
CA PHE A 112 3.65 4.00 -1.04
C PHE A 112 3.97 2.60 -0.52
N CYS A 113 5.06 2.01 -1.00
CA CYS A 113 5.55 0.74 -0.45
C CYS A 113 5.80 0.87 1.06
N GLY A 114 5.47 -0.18 1.82
CA GLY A 114 5.51 -0.18 3.28
C GLY A 114 4.23 0.33 3.97
N GLN A 115 3.24 0.79 3.21
CA GLN A 115 1.90 1.04 3.71
C GLN A 115 1.01 -0.20 3.57
N THR A 116 0.09 -0.36 4.51
CA THR A 116 -1.04 -1.30 4.41
C THR A 116 -2.25 -0.53 3.88
N LEU A 117 -2.52 -0.63 2.58
CA LEU A 117 -3.71 -0.01 1.99
C LEU A 117 -4.92 -0.90 2.25
N THR A 118 -5.98 -0.35 2.83
CA THR A 118 -7.16 -1.12 3.21
C THR A 118 -8.42 -0.61 2.52
N PHE A 119 -9.12 -1.52 1.84
CA PHE A 119 -10.47 -1.30 1.34
C PHE A 119 -11.49 -2.02 2.21
N LYS A 120 -12.54 -1.33 2.62
CA LYS A 120 -13.66 -1.92 3.37
C LYS A 120 -14.95 -1.83 2.57
N ILE A 121 -15.62 -2.95 2.44
CA ILE A 121 -16.89 -3.06 1.72
C ILE A 121 -18.04 -2.78 2.68
N SER A 122 -18.78 -1.71 2.41
CA SER A 122 -19.89 -1.23 3.26
C SER A 122 -21.26 -1.39 2.62
N ALA A 123 -21.32 -1.73 1.33
CA ALA A 123 -22.49 -2.22 0.63
C ALA A 123 -22.03 -3.06 -0.58
N THR A 124 -22.85 -4.03 -0.98
CA THR A 124 -22.57 -4.95 -2.09
C THR A 124 -23.64 -4.83 -3.15
N GLY A 125 -23.23 -4.81 -4.42
CA GLY A 125 -24.12 -4.98 -5.57
C GLY A 125 -24.06 -6.40 -6.13
N GLN A 126 -24.57 -6.57 -7.34
CA GLN A 126 -24.38 -7.80 -8.11
C GLN A 126 -22.89 -7.93 -8.50
N VAL A 127 -22.34 -9.14 -8.37
CA VAL A 127 -20.97 -9.45 -8.78
C VAL A 127 -20.86 -9.53 -10.31
N ASP A 128 -19.78 -8.99 -10.85
CA ASP A 128 -19.42 -9.11 -12.27
C ASP A 128 -17.96 -9.56 -12.41
N LYS A 129 -17.65 -10.26 -13.51
CA LYS A 129 -16.29 -10.76 -13.77
C LYS A 129 -15.29 -9.64 -14.00
N GLN A 130 -15.73 -8.45 -14.39
CA GLN A 130 -14.88 -7.27 -14.60
C GLN A 130 -14.74 -6.42 -13.35
N ASP A 131 -15.40 -6.77 -12.25
CA ASP A 131 -15.20 -6.08 -10.99
C ASP A 131 -13.74 -6.23 -10.56
N SER A 132 -13.15 -5.14 -10.07
CA SER A 132 -11.78 -5.15 -9.58
C SER A 132 -11.54 -4.09 -8.51
N ILE A 133 -10.69 -4.40 -7.55
CA ILE A 133 -10.17 -3.49 -6.53
C ILE A 133 -8.67 -3.74 -6.45
N GLY A 134 -7.84 -2.70 -6.55
CA GLY A 134 -6.40 -2.92 -6.56
C GLY A 134 -5.54 -1.69 -6.82
N LEU A 135 -4.32 -1.96 -7.27
CA LEU A 135 -3.23 -1.01 -7.47
C LEU A 135 -2.78 -0.99 -8.94
N CYS A 136 -2.28 0.14 -9.40
CA CYS A 136 -1.69 0.27 -10.72
C CYS A 136 -0.64 1.38 -10.78
N VAL A 137 0.28 1.28 -11.74
CA VAL A 137 1.37 2.27 -11.93
C VAL A 137 0.86 3.60 -12.47
N GLY A 138 -0.13 3.57 -13.35
CA GLY A 138 -0.70 4.77 -13.96
C GLY A 138 -2.19 4.63 -14.26
N CYS A 139 -2.84 5.77 -14.42
CA CYS A 139 -4.27 5.91 -14.73
C CYS A 139 -4.53 6.36 -16.18
N GLU A 140 -3.60 6.10 -17.10
CA GLU A 140 -3.71 6.54 -18.49
C GLU A 140 -4.72 5.69 -19.26
N GLY A 141 -5.74 6.36 -19.82
CA GLY A 141 -6.75 5.77 -20.71
C GLY A 141 -8.05 5.34 -20.02
N GLU A 142 -9.08 5.11 -20.84
CA GLU A 142 -10.37 4.57 -20.39
C GLU A 142 -10.25 3.05 -20.20
N ALA A 143 -9.82 2.64 -19.02
CA ALA A 143 -9.81 1.24 -18.63
C ALA A 143 -11.16 0.84 -18.02
N GLU A 144 -11.69 -0.30 -18.48
CA GLU A 144 -12.91 -0.91 -17.92
C GLU A 144 -12.65 -1.57 -16.56
N SER A 145 -11.43 -2.09 -16.34
CA SER A 145 -11.04 -2.71 -15.08
C SER A 145 -9.53 -2.64 -14.82
N LEU A 146 -9.12 -2.98 -13.60
CA LEU A 146 -7.71 -3.14 -13.22
C LEU A 146 -7.14 -4.50 -13.64
N GLN A 147 -7.92 -5.35 -14.31
CA GLN A 147 -7.46 -6.65 -14.84
C GLN A 147 -6.65 -6.44 -16.14
N ARG A 148 -5.57 -5.66 -16.03
CA ARG A 148 -4.76 -5.19 -17.16
C ARG A 148 -3.28 -5.18 -16.81
N ASP A 149 -2.46 -4.89 -17.81
CA ASP A 149 -1.02 -4.72 -17.61
C ASP A 149 -0.70 -3.54 -16.66
N GLN A 150 0.45 -3.64 -15.98
CA GLN A 150 0.91 -2.67 -14.98
C GLN A 150 -0.10 -2.45 -13.82
N ALA A 151 -0.87 -3.49 -13.48
CA ALA A 151 -1.83 -3.47 -12.39
C ALA A 151 -1.90 -4.82 -11.65
N VAL A 152 -2.27 -4.75 -10.37
CA VAL A 152 -2.60 -5.91 -9.53
C VAL A 152 -3.95 -5.65 -8.88
N CYS A 153 -4.84 -6.64 -8.89
CA CYS A 153 -6.17 -6.46 -8.31
C CYS A 153 -6.79 -7.77 -7.86
N ILE A 154 -7.79 -7.65 -6.99
CA ILE A 154 -8.73 -8.71 -6.65
C ILE A 154 -10.10 -8.39 -7.28
N SER A 155 -10.77 -9.40 -7.81
CA SER A 155 -12.17 -9.31 -8.25
C SER A 155 -13.14 -9.62 -7.11
N THR A 156 -14.41 -9.22 -7.24
CA THR A 156 -15.43 -9.43 -6.20
C THR A 156 -15.70 -10.92 -5.91
N ASN A 157 -15.39 -11.81 -6.85
CA ASN A 157 -15.45 -13.26 -6.64
C ASN A 157 -14.24 -13.85 -5.87
N GLY A 158 -13.16 -13.07 -5.65
CA GLY A 158 -11.94 -13.51 -4.98
C GLY A 158 -10.78 -13.89 -5.92
N ALA A 159 -10.96 -13.83 -7.24
CA ALA A 159 -9.89 -14.04 -8.20
C ALA A 159 -8.86 -12.91 -8.13
N VAL A 160 -7.57 -13.25 -8.19
CA VAL A 160 -6.45 -12.29 -8.12
C VAL A 160 -5.77 -12.20 -9.46
N PHE A 161 -5.49 -10.99 -9.93
CA PHE A 161 -4.87 -10.72 -11.22
C PHE A 161 -3.55 -9.97 -11.03
N VAL A 162 -2.55 -10.36 -11.80
CA VAL A 162 -1.22 -9.71 -11.85
C VAL A 162 -0.88 -9.44 -13.30
N ASN A 163 -0.71 -8.17 -13.67
CA ASN A 163 -0.52 -7.74 -15.06
C ASN A 163 -1.58 -8.35 -16.00
N GLY A 164 -2.84 -8.32 -15.57
CA GLY A 164 -4.00 -8.83 -16.30
C GLY A 164 -4.13 -10.35 -16.37
N LYS A 165 -3.21 -11.11 -15.78
CA LYS A 165 -3.27 -12.58 -15.75
C LYS A 165 -3.82 -13.06 -14.42
N GLU A 166 -4.86 -13.89 -14.48
CA GLU A 166 -5.46 -14.51 -13.30
C GLU A 166 -4.48 -15.52 -12.65
N MET A 167 -4.34 -15.42 -11.34
CA MET A 167 -3.57 -16.34 -10.51
C MET A 167 -4.44 -17.56 -10.16
N THR A 168 -3.80 -18.71 -9.96
CA THR A 168 -4.50 -19.94 -9.55
C THR A 168 -5.01 -19.87 -8.11
N ASN A 169 -4.30 -19.13 -7.25
CA ASN A 169 -4.67 -18.96 -5.85
C ASN A 169 -5.73 -17.87 -5.75
N GLN A 170 -6.90 -18.24 -5.21
CA GLN A 170 -8.01 -17.32 -5.00
C GLN A 170 -8.20 -17.01 -3.51
N LEU A 171 -8.64 -15.79 -3.26
CA LEU A 171 -9.07 -15.33 -1.94
C LEU A 171 -10.58 -15.59 -1.75
N PRO A 172 -11.10 -15.49 -0.52
CA PRO A 172 -12.53 -15.54 -0.28
C PRO A 172 -13.25 -14.42 -1.06
N SER A 173 -14.44 -14.73 -1.58
CA SER A 173 -15.25 -13.75 -2.27
C SER A 173 -15.57 -12.55 -1.38
N VAL A 174 -15.61 -11.38 -2.00
CA VAL A 174 -15.81 -10.11 -1.33
C VAL A 174 -17.28 -9.96 -0.97
N THR A 175 -17.57 -9.78 0.32
CA THR A 175 -18.93 -9.64 0.85
C THR A 175 -19.07 -8.40 1.72
N LEU A 176 -20.28 -8.11 2.20
CA LEU A 176 -20.52 -6.99 3.10
C LEU A 176 -19.65 -7.13 4.36
N GLY A 177 -18.87 -6.10 4.67
CA GLY A 177 -17.96 -6.08 5.80
C GLY A 177 -16.57 -6.64 5.51
N SER A 178 -16.32 -7.24 4.34
CA SER A 178 -14.98 -7.65 3.94
C SER A 178 -14.02 -6.48 3.96
N ALA A 179 -12.81 -6.75 4.47
CA ALA A 179 -11.66 -5.87 4.34
C ALA A 179 -10.66 -6.54 3.39
N VAL A 180 -10.24 -5.82 2.35
CA VAL A 180 -9.18 -6.22 1.42
C VAL A 180 -7.97 -5.35 1.70
N THR A 181 -6.83 -5.97 1.97
CA THR A 181 -5.58 -5.27 2.25
C THR A 181 -4.55 -5.49 1.15
N PHE A 182 -3.73 -4.48 0.91
CA PHE A 182 -2.56 -4.55 0.04
C PHE A 182 -1.34 -4.10 0.83
N ASP A 183 -0.39 -5.01 0.99
CA ASP A 183 0.91 -4.75 1.59
C ASP A 183 1.99 -5.01 0.55
N MET A 184 2.96 -4.10 0.47
CA MET A 184 3.95 -4.11 -0.60
C MET A 184 5.33 -3.79 -0.09
N GLU A 185 6.29 -4.65 -0.46
CA GLU A 185 7.70 -4.52 -0.10
C GLU A 185 8.58 -4.57 -1.34
N VAL A 186 9.64 -3.77 -1.34
CA VAL A 186 10.66 -3.82 -2.40
C VAL A 186 11.62 -4.97 -2.09
N VAL A 187 11.76 -5.93 -3.01
CA VAL A 187 12.47 -7.21 -2.71
C VAL A 187 13.99 -7.10 -2.83
N ASN A 188 14.51 -6.17 -3.64
CA ASN A 188 15.88 -5.66 -3.62
C ASN A 188 16.14 -4.84 -4.88
N LEU A 189 16.66 -3.63 -4.69
CA LEU A 189 17.40 -2.89 -5.71
C LEU A 189 18.84 -3.37 -5.61
N LEU A 190 19.33 -4.21 -6.53
CA LEU A 190 20.79 -4.26 -6.73
C LEU A 190 21.25 -2.83 -7.01
N PRO A 191 22.40 -2.37 -6.47
CA PRO A 191 22.81 -1.00 -6.68
C PRO A 191 22.86 -0.75 -8.17
N VAL A 192 22.01 0.17 -8.64
CA VAL A 192 22.12 0.76 -9.96
C VAL A 192 23.54 1.31 -10.01
N SER A 193 24.43 0.57 -10.64
CA SER A 193 25.82 0.97 -10.82
C SER A 193 25.81 2.39 -11.38
N ASN A 194 26.59 3.28 -10.76
CA ASN A 194 26.87 4.66 -11.17
C ASN A 194 27.49 4.72 -12.58
N ASN A 195 26.71 4.37 -13.61
CA ASN A 195 27.03 4.58 -15.00
C ASN A 195 25.77 5.18 -15.64
N ASN A 196 25.94 6.36 -16.23
CA ASN A 196 24.94 7.18 -16.92
C ASN A 196 24.32 6.52 -18.17
N ASN A 197 24.15 5.21 -18.22
CA ASN A 197 23.44 4.50 -19.27
C ASN A 197 22.16 3.91 -18.69
N LEU A 198 21.10 4.71 -18.72
CA LEU A 198 19.72 4.37 -18.37
C LEU A 198 19.10 3.45 -19.44
N SER A 199 19.77 2.33 -19.77
CA SER A 199 19.35 1.43 -20.85
C SER A 199 19.55 -0.06 -20.54
N ASP A 200 19.89 -0.43 -19.31
CA ASP A 200 19.97 -1.84 -18.92
C ASP A 200 18.74 -2.19 -18.07
N GLY A 201 17.78 -2.87 -18.70
CA GLY A 201 16.45 -3.21 -18.20
C GLY A 201 16.47 -4.18 -17.03
N GLY A 202 16.82 -3.68 -15.85
CA GLY A 202 16.61 -4.39 -14.59
C GLY A 202 15.15 -4.31 -14.19
N ASN A 203 14.44 -5.45 -14.19
CA ASN A 203 13.06 -5.52 -13.72
C ASN A 203 12.97 -5.07 -12.26
N PHE A 204 12.15 -4.04 -11.99
CA PHE A 204 11.82 -3.63 -10.64
C PHE A 204 10.84 -4.63 -10.05
N LYS A 205 11.17 -5.19 -8.88
CA LYS A 205 10.45 -6.31 -8.28
C LYS A 205 9.85 -5.93 -6.93
N LEU A 206 8.53 -5.99 -6.87
CA LEU A 206 7.73 -5.77 -5.68
C LEU A 206 7.19 -7.10 -5.18
N ARG A 207 7.23 -7.33 -3.87
CA ARG A 207 6.49 -8.41 -3.23
C ARG A 207 5.18 -7.85 -2.75
N VAL A 208 4.10 -8.42 -3.24
CA VAL A 208 2.74 -7.97 -2.94
C VAL A 208 2.04 -9.05 -2.14
N THR A 209 1.44 -8.65 -1.03
CA THR A 209 0.55 -9.46 -0.23
C THR A 209 -0.85 -8.87 -0.33
N ILE A 210 -1.81 -9.66 -0.83
CA ILE A 210 -3.22 -9.29 -0.84
C ILE A 210 -3.92 -10.11 0.24
N GLY A 211 -4.47 -9.44 1.25
CA GLY A 211 -5.26 -10.04 2.31
C GLY A 211 -6.76 -9.87 2.07
N SER A 212 -7.55 -10.90 2.36
CA SER A 212 -9.02 -10.80 2.44
C SER A 212 -9.55 -11.81 3.46
N GLY A 213 -10.17 -11.30 4.53
CA GLY A 213 -10.61 -12.13 5.65
C GLY A 213 -9.42 -12.75 6.39
N ASN A 214 -9.37 -14.08 6.47
CA ASN A 214 -8.29 -14.85 7.11
C ASN A 214 -7.36 -15.52 6.10
N ARG A 215 -7.38 -15.10 4.85
CA ARG A 215 -6.51 -15.62 3.79
C ARG A 215 -5.73 -14.49 3.17
N GLU A 216 -4.54 -14.84 2.72
CA GLU A 216 -3.65 -13.97 1.98
C GLU A 216 -3.06 -14.71 0.79
N VAL A 217 -2.69 -13.95 -0.24
CA VAL A 217 -1.86 -14.43 -1.33
C VAL A 217 -0.64 -13.54 -1.45
N VAL A 218 0.53 -14.15 -1.60
CA VAL A 218 1.80 -13.44 -1.75
C VAL A 218 2.38 -13.79 -3.11
N PHE A 219 2.78 -12.78 -3.87
CA PHE A 219 3.41 -12.96 -5.17
C PHE A 219 4.40 -11.84 -5.47
N ASP A 220 5.25 -12.10 -6.45
CA ASP A 220 6.18 -11.10 -6.95
C ASP A 220 5.57 -10.40 -8.17
N TRP A 221 5.47 -9.08 -8.12
CA TRP A 221 5.02 -8.21 -9.21
C TRP A 221 6.23 -7.56 -9.88
N LEU A 222 6.37 -7.83 -11.18
CA LEU A 222 7.47 -7.32 -12.00
C LEU A 222 7.00 -6.10 -12.78
N LEU A 223 7.76 -5.01 -12.67
CA LEU A 223 7.57 -3.75 -13.35
C LEU A 223 8.80 -3.41 -14.20
N ASP A 224 8.56 -2.73 -15.32
CA ASP A 224 9.63 -2.33 -16.25
C ASP A 224 10.42 -1.13 -15.73
N GLN A 225 9.85 -0.38 -14.78
CA GLN A 225 10.42 0.84 -14.22
C GLN A 225 10.23 0.86 -12.70
N GLY A 226 11.16 1.51 -12.00
CA GLY A 226 11.02 1.78 -10.57
C GLY A 226 9.88 2.76 -10.32
N VAL A 227 9.04 2.45 -9.34
CA VAL A 227 7.90 3.27 -8.93
C VAL A 227 7.98 3.56 -7.43
N ASP A 228 7.90 4.83 -7.06
CA ASP A 228 7.92 5.25 -5.65
C ASP A 228 6.52 5.24 -5.04
N CYS A 229 5.50 5.45 -5.87
CA CYS A 229 4.11 5.51 -5.48
C CYS A 229 3.20 4.96 -6.58
N LEU A 230 2.02 4.51 -6.19
CA LEU A 230 1.04 3.86 -7.06
C LEU A 230 -0.32 4.50 -6.89
N PHE A 231 -1.12 4.44 -7.97
CA PHE A 231 -2.54 4.67 -7.88
C PHE A 231 -3.22 3.43 -7.32
N PHE A 232 -4.31 3.65 -6.60
CA PHE A 232 -5.27 2.61 -6.33
C PHE A 232 -6.55 2.86 -7.12
N GLY A 233 -7.39 1.85 -7.28
CA GLY A 233 -8.62 1.99 -8.02
C GLY A 233 -9.64 0.90 -7.74
N CYS A 234 -10.87 1.13 -8.19
CA CYS A 234 -11.87 0.08 -8.31
C CYS A 234 -12.71 0.23 -9.59
N SER A 235 -13.14 -0.89 -10.15
CA SER A 235 -14.18 -0.96 -11.19
C SER A 235 -15.30 -1.84 -10.68
N LEU A 236 -16.54 -1.35 -10.75
CA LEU A 236 -17.72 -2.04 -10.25
C LEU A 236 -18.83 -1.92 -11.29
N ALA A 237 -19.21 -3.05 -11.90
CA ALA A 237 -20.11 -3.02 -13.04
C ALA A 237 -21.52 -2.57 -12.63
N HIS A 238 -22.04 -3.16 -11.56
CA HIS A 238 -23.41 -2.99 -11.11
C HIS A 238 -23.54 -1.99 -9.95
N PRO A 239 -24.66 -1.24 -9.86
CA PRO A 239 -24.93 -0.37 -8.72
C PRO A 239 -25.04 -1.12 -7.38
N GLY A 240 -24.94 -0.36 -6.28
CA GLY A 240 -25.12 -0.86 -4.91
C GLY A 240 -23.82 -1.17 -4.17
N TRP A 241 -22.69 -1.30 -4.88
CA TRP A 241 -21.39 -1.43 -4.25
C TRP A 241 -20.95 -0.12 -3.58
N LYS A 242 -20.37 -0.23 -2.38
CA LYS A 242 -19.82 0.91 -1.63
C LYS A 242 -18.49 0.53 -0.98
N VAL A 243 -17.42 1.20 -1.42
CA VAL A 243 -16.03 0.91 -1.04
C VAL A 243 -15.45 2.09 -0.28
N LEU A 244 -15.01 1.85 0.95
CA LEU A 244 -14.25 2.79 1.77
C LEU A 244 -12.76 2.47 1.61
N VAL A 245 -11.91 3.48 1.42
CA VAL A 245 -10.46 3.36 1.47
C VAL A 245 -9.94 4.01 2.77
N PHE A 246 -8.94 3.37 3.39
CA PHE A 246 -8.21 3.87 4.54
C PHE A 246 -6.78 4.18 4.17
#